data_AF-A0A8S4FQP8-F1
#
_entry.id   AF-A0A8S4FQP8-F1
#
_cell.length_a   1.000
_cell.length_b   1.000
_cell.length_c   1.000
_cell.angle_alpha   90.00
_cell.angle_beta   90.00
_cell.angle_gamma   90.00
#
_symmetry.space_group_name_H-M   'P 1'
#
loop_
_entity.id
_entity.type
_entity.pdbx_description
1 polymer ?
#
loop_
_entity_poly.entity_id
_entity_poly.type
_entity_poly.pdbx_seq_one_letter_code
_entity_poly.pdbx_strand_id
1 'polypeptide(L)'
;MSHQLGSLVSAILNRHFGEIVQKVGDDLFSFGARPVAAIAKTTEIPRIKVVESLRTLLKYDLVTFEPSKNEVVADYKIVPDNILLLMRYPRYLLQIKSKHGSEAEMIVEEVLQRGCVTATNLLVTLARKYKDDRV
;
A
#
# COMPACT_ATOMS: atom_id res chain seq x y z
N MET A 1 -10.60 -19.62 0.09
CA MET A 1 -9.50 -19.13 0.96
C MET A 1 -10.12 -18.45 2.18
N SER A 2 -9.50 -18.58 3.36
CA SER A 2 -10.12 -18.36 4.68
C SER A 2 -10.86 -17.02 4.81
N HIS A 3 -12.16 -17.05 5.15
CA HIS A 3 -12.98 -15.87 5.45
C HIS A 3 -12.34 -14.93 6.49
N GLN A 4 -11.51 -15.48 7.37
CA GLN A 4 -10.80 -14.70 8.39
C GLN A 4 -9.72 -13.80 7.79
N LEU A 5 -9.03 -14.23 6.72
CA LEU A 5 -8.02 -13.42 6.06
C LEU A 5 -8.66 -12.24 5.32
N GLY A 6 -9.80 -12.47 4.65
CA GLY A 6 -10.56 -11.39 4.00
C GLY A 6 -11.02 -10.33 5.00
N SER A 7 -11.58 -10.75 6.14
CA SER A 7 -12.02 -9.82 7.20
C SER A 7 -10.86 -9.03 7.83
N LEU A 8 -9.69 -9.65 7.96
CA LEU A 8 -8.51 -8.97 8.50
C LEU A 8 -7.95 -7.95 7.50
N VAL A 9 -7.83 -8.33 6.23
CA VAL A 9 -7.37 -7.45 5.14
C VAL A 9 -8.29 -6.25 4.99
N SER A 10 -9.61 -6.46 5.05
CA SER A 10 -10.59 -5.37 4.95
C SER A 10 -10.47 -4.40 6.13
N ALA A 11 -10.31 -4.90 7.36
CA ALA A 11 -10.12 -4.06 8.54
C ALA A 11 -8.83 -3.22 8.48
N ILE A 12 -7.72 -3.80 7.99
CA ILE A 12 -6.44 -3.09 7.83
C ILE A 12 -6.57 -2.00 6.76
N LEU A 13 -7.15 -2.33 5.60
CA LEU A 13 -7.34 -1.38 4.51
C LEU A 13 -8.22 -0.21 4.94
N ASN A 14 -9.30 -0.47 5.67
CA ASN A 14 -10.17 0.58 6.18
C ASN A 14 -9.43 1.52 7.14
N ARG A 15 -8.65 0.97 8.08
CA ARG A 15 -7.92 1.77 9.06
C ARG A 15 -6.82 2.65 8.44
N HIS A 16 -6.14 2.17 7.40
CA HIS A 16 -5.02 2.89 6.80
C HIS A 16 -5.42 3.81 5.64
N PHE A 17 -6.37 3.40 4.81
CA PHE A 17 -6.70 4.07 3.55
C PHE A 17 -8.17 4.50 3.44
N GLY A 18 -9.03 4.04 4.35
CA GLY A 18 -10.46 4.36 4.39
C GLY A 18 -11.34 3.42 3.57
N GLU A 19 -12.65 3.70 3.63
CA GLU A 19 -13.71 2.81 3.13
C GLU A 19 -13.69 2.59 1.60
N ILE A 20 -13.28 3.60 0.83
CA ILE A 20 -13.26 3.53 -0.64
C ILE A 20 -12.22 2.51 -1.11
N VAL A 21 -11.02 2.56 -0.50
CA VAL A 21 -9.93 1.64 -0.82
C VAL A 21 -10.24 0.24 -0.29
N GLN A 22 -10.90 0.14 0.86
CA GLN A 22 -11.40 -1.13 1.38
C GLN A 22 -12.35 -1.81 0.39
N LYS A 23 -13.40 -1.11 -0.09
CA LYS A 23 -14.37 -1.70 -1.03
C LYS A 23 -13.72 -2.20 -2.31
N VAL A 24 -12.75 -1.46 -2.83
CA VAL A 24 -11.96 -1.90 -4.01
C VAL A 24 -11.13 -3.13 -3.65
N GLY A 25 -10.44 -3.13 -2.50
CA GLY A 25 -9.64 -4.28 -2.06
C GLY A 25 -10.46 -5.55 -1.80
N ASP A 26 -11.65 -5.41 -1.20
CA ASP A 26 -12.59 -6.51 -0.95
C ASP A 26 -13.11 -7.10 -2.27
N ASP A 27 -13.42 -6.25 -3.25
CA ASP A 27 -13.81 -6.69 -4.60
C ASP A 27 -12.69 -7.47 -5.30
N LEU A 28 -11.45 -6.97 -5.26
CA LEU A 28 -10.28 -7.70 -5.79
C LEU A 28 -10.01 -9.01 -5.03
N PHE A 29 -10.26 -9.04 -3.72
CA PHE A 29 -10.05 -10.24 -2.92
C PHE A 29 -11.12 -11.31 -3.19
N SER A 30 -12.38 -10.90 -3.35
CA SER A 30 -13.52 -11.79 -3.62
C SER A 30 -13.54 -12.32 -5.04
N PHE A 31 -13.21 -11.50 -6.04
CA PHE A 31 -13.31 -11.85 -7.44
C PHE A 31 -11.97 -12.18 -8.13
N GLY A 32 -10.84 -11.94 -7.47
CA GLY A 32 -9.51 -12.23 -7.98
C GLY A 32 -8.98 -11.15 -8.96
N ALA A 33 -8.12 -11.58 -9.90
CA ALA A 33 -7.46 -10.67 -10.83
C ALA A 33 -8.47 -10.06 -11.81
N ARG A 34 -8.60 -8.72 -11.81
CA ARG A 34 -9.60 -8.01 -12.63
C ARG A 34 -9.10 -6.67 -13.18
N PRO A 35 -9.63 -6.23 -14.34
CA PRO A 35 -9.32 -4.94 -14.89
C PRO A 35 -10.11 -3.81 -14.21
N VAL A 36 -9.58 -2.58 -14.26
CA VAL A 36 -10.20 -1.38 -13.66
C VAL A 36 -11.67 -1.18 -14.10
N ALA A 37 -11.98 -1.51 -15.35
CA ALA A 37 -13.34 -1.38 -15.88
C ALA A 37 -14.34 -2.35 -15.23
N ALA A 38 -13.90 -3.54 -14.84
CA ALA A 38 -14.74 -4.50 -14.12
C ALA A 38 -14.96 -4.04 -12.67
N ILE A 39 -13.89 -3.59 -12.01
CA ILE A 39 -13.93 -3.10 -10.63
C ILE A 39 -14.87 -1.90 -10.52
N ALA A 40 -14.79 -0.93 -11.44
CA ALA A 40 -15.66 0.25 -11.44
C ALA A 40 -17.15 -0.11 -11.66
N LYS A 41 -17.42 -1.19 -12.43
CA LYS A 41 -18.80 -1.69 -12.63
C LYS A 41 -19.34 -2.40 -11.39
N THR A 42 -18.51 -3.18 -10.70
CA THR A 42 -18.95 -3.97 -9.53
C THR A 42 -19.04 -3.13 -8.25
N THR A 43 -18.14 -2.16 -8.08
CA THR A 43 -18.11 -1.32 -6.87
C THR A 43 -19.05 -0.12 -6.93
N GLU A 44 -19.64 0.19 -8.09
CA GLU A 44 -20.47 1.39 -8.35
C GLU A 44 -19.77 2.72 -7.99
N ILE A 45 -18.42 2.71 -7.91
CA ILE A 45 -17.59 3.87 -7.61
C ILE A 45 -17.16 4.53 -8.94
N PRO A 46 -17.10 5.87 -9.01
CA PRO A 46 -16.57 6.56 -10.19
C PRO A 46 -15.15 6.08 -10.51
N ARG A 47 -14.90 5.81 -11.80
CA ARG A 47 -13.63 5.27 -12.30
C ARG A 47 -12.40 6.06 -11.82
N ILE A 48 -12.54 7.39 -11.68
CA ILE A 48 -11.48 8.27 -11.17
C ILE A 48 -11.04 7.85 -9.76
N LYS A 49 -11.98 7.67 -8.84
CA LYS A 49 -11.68 7.24 -7.47
C LYS A 49 -11.11 5.82 -7.42
N VAL A 50 -11.58 4.91 -8.28
CA VAL A 50 -11.01 3.56 -8.38
C VAL A 50 -9.55 3.62 -8.82
N VAL A 51 -9.22 4.46 -9.81
CA VAL A 51 -7.84 4.65 -10.28
C VAL A 51 -6.96 5.28 -9.19
N GLU A 52 -7.47 6.26 -8.45
CA GLU A 52 -6.74 6.86 -7.31
C GLU A 52 -6.48 5.85 -6.19
N SER A 53 -7.49 5.03 -5.85
CA SER A 53 -7.36 3.95 -4.87
C SER A 53 -6.32 2.93 -5.33
N LEU A 54 -6.40 2.45 -6.58
CA LEU A 54 -5.44 1.50 -7.14
C LEU A 54 -4.03 2.08 -7.19
N ARG A 55 -3.88 3.35 -7.56
CA ARG A 55 -2.59 4.05 -7.55
C ARG A 55 -1.98 4.09 -6.14
N THR A 56 -2.81 4.33 -5.13
CA THR A 56 -2.37 4.35 -3.73
C THR A 56 -1.95 2.96 -3.29
N LEU A 57 -2.76 1.93 -3.56
CA LEU A 57 -2.43 0.54 -3.24
C LEU A 57 -1.15 0.07 -3.94
N LEU A 58 -0.93 0.47 -5.19
CA LEU A 58 0.28 0.16 -5.95
C LEU A 58 1.51 0.84 -5.33
N LYS A 59 1.38 2.07 -4.83
CA LYS A 59 2.46 2.82 -4.18
C LYS A 59 2.96 2.17 -2.89
N TYR A 60 2.13 1.38 -2.23
CA TYR A 60 2.50 0.60 -1.04
C TYR A 60 2.77 -0.88 -1.36
N ASP A 61 2.89 -1.24 -2.64
CA ASP A 61 3.10 -2.62 -3.11
C ASP A 61 2.04 -3.62 -2.59
N LEU A 62 0.81 -3.15 -2.32
CA LEU A 62 -0.28 -4.00 -1.82
C LEU A 62 -1.03 -4.71 -2.96
N VAL A 63 -0.89 -4.20 -4.19
CA VAL A 63 -1.53 -4.70 -5.40
C VAL A 63 -0.46 -4.87 -6.47
N THR A 64 -0.49 -6.00 -7.15
CA THR A 64 0.31 -6.27 -8.35
C THR A 64 -0.57 -6.15 -9.60
N PHE A 65 0.04 -5.82 -10.73
CA PHE A 65 -0.63 -5.85 -12.02
C PHE A 65 0.06 -6.87 -12.92
N GLU A 66 -0.74 -7.70 -13.59
CA GLU A 66 -0.26 -8.65 -14.59
C GLU A 66 -0.91 -8.30 -15.94
N PRO A 67 -0.19 -8.40 -17.06
CA PRO A 67 -0.79 -8.23 -18.37
C PRO A 67 -1.79 -9.37 -18.61
N SER A 68 -3.02 -9.03 -18.98
CA SER A 68 -4.03 -10.02 -19.33
C SER A 68 -3.66 -10.78 -20.60
N LYS A 69 -4.34 -11.90 -20.89
CA LYS A 69 -4.06 -12.79 -22.04
C LYS A 69 -4.08 -12.09 -23.41
N ASN A 70 -4.70 -10.91 -23.52
CA ASN A 70 -4.75 -10.11 -24.74
C ASN A 70 -3.73 -8.95 -24.75
N GLU A 71 -2.82 -8.85 -23.78
CA GLU A 71 -1.75 -7.83 -23.61
C GLU A 71 -2.19 -6.34 -23.58
N VAL A 72 -3.48 -6.05 -23.82
CA VAL A 72 -4.03 -4.69 -23.92
C VAL A 72 -4.57 -4.19 -22.57
N VAL A 73 -4.85 -5.08 -21.63
CA VAL A 73 -5.49 -4.74 -20.35
C VAL A 73 -4.69 -5.31 -19.19
N ALA A 74 -4.42 -4.48 -18.18
CA ALA A 74 -3.77 -4.90 -16.94
C ALA A 74 -4.82 -5.44 -15.97
N ASP A 75 -4.62 -6.67 -15.51
CA ASP A 75 -5.39 -7.29 -14.45
C ASP A 75 -4.70 -6.99 -13.11
N TYR A 76 -5.46 -6.42 -12.18
CA TYR A 76 -4.97 -6.07 -10.85
C TYR A 76 -5.30 -7.19 -9.87
N LYS A 77 -4.30 -7.57 -9.07
CA LYS A 77 -4.43 -8.62 -8.06
C LYS A 77 -3.93 -8.10 -6.72
N ILE A 78 -4.67 -8.39 -5.67
CA ILE A 78 -4.27 -8.04 -4.30
C ILE A 78 -3.28 -9.06 -3.74
N VAL A 79 -2.25 -8.57 -3.04
CA VAL A 79 -1.26 -9.42 -2.35
C VAL A 79 -1.53 -9.32 -0.85
N PRO A 80 -2.29 -10.27 -0.27
CA PRO A 80 -2.71 -10.18 1.14
C PRO A 80 -1.50 -10.24 2.09
N ASP A 81 -0.42 -10.93 1.73
CA ASP A 81 0.78 -11.03 2.54
C ASP A 81 1.41 -9.66 2.81
N ASN A 82 1.47 -8.80 1.79
CA ASN A 82 2.01 -7.44 1.92
C ASN A 82 1.14 -6.56 2.81
N ILE A 83 -0.18 -6.78 2.80
CA ILE A 83 -1.12 -6.07 3.69
C ILE A 83 -0.91 -6.48 5.15
N LEU A 84 -0.64 -7.76 5.41
CA LEU A 84 -0.33 -8.23 6.76
C LEU A 84 0.99 -7.65 7.29
N LEU A 85 1.95 -7.36 6.40
CA LEU A 85 3.21 -6.73 6.78
C LEU A 85 3.02 -5.31 7.35
N LEU A 86 1.97 -4.59 6.98
CA LEU A 86 1.64 -3.26 7.55
C LEU A 86 1.53 -3.31 9.08
N MET A 87 0.91 -4.37 9.62
CA MET A 87 0.79 -4.56 11.08
C MET A 87 2.15 -4.78 11.75
N ARG A 88 3.16 -5.21 11.00
CA ARG A 88 4.50 -5.51 11.50
C ARG A 88 5.44 -4.30 11.46
N TYR A 89 5.04 -3.19 10.83
CA TYR A 89 5.85 -1.98 10.70
C TYR A 89 6.41 -1.46 12.04
N PRO A 90 5.63 -1.40 13.14
CA PRO A 90 6.16 -0.94 14.42
C PRO A 90 7.31 -1.81 14.95
N ARG A 91 7.27 -3.13 14.68
CA ARG A 91 8.34 -4.05 15.10
C ARG A 91 9.60 -3.86 14.27
N TYR A 92 9.47 -3.55 12.97
CA TYR A 92 10.62 -3.24 12.12
C TYR A 92 11.34 -1.98 12.58
N LEU A 93 10.61 -0.92 12.90
CA LEU A 93 11.19 0.31 13.43
C LEU A 93 11.93 0.08 14.74
N LEU A 94 11.31 -0.64 15.69
CA LEU A 94 11.94 -0.97 16.97
C LEU A 94 13.23 -1.79 16.81
N GLN A 95 13.23 -2.75 15.89
CA GLN A 95 14.42 -3.57 15.64
C GLN A 95 15.56 -2.77 15.01
N ILE A 96 15.24 -1.84 14.11
CA ILE A 96 16.24 -0.99 13.46
C ILE A 96 16.82 0.02 14.44
N LYS A 97 15.98 0.63 15.26
CA LYS A 97 16.41 1.51 16.35
C LYS A 97 17.42 0.82 17.27
N SER A 98 17.12 -0.42 17.67
CA SER A 98 17.98 -1.19 18.57
C SER A 98 19.33 -1.56 17.95
N LYS A 99 19.40 -1.79 16.64
CA LYS A 99 20.63 -2.23 15.96
C LYS A 99 21.48 -1.10 15.37
N HIS A 100 20.84 -0.04 14.89
CA HIS A 100 21.48 0.99 14.06
C HIS A 100 21.27 2.41 14.58
N GLY A 101 20.56 2.58 15.71
CA GLY A 101 20.31 3.88 16.32
C GLY A 101 19.12 4.63 15.70
N SER A 102 18.89 5.85 16.18
CA SER A 102 17.73 6.68 15.83
C SER A 102 17.78 7.21 14.39
N GLU A 103 18.95 7.45 13.82
CA GLU A 103 19.07 7.98 12.45
C GLU A 103 18.59 6.98 11.41
N ALA A 104 18.94 5.70 11.60
CA ALA A 104 18.47 4.61 10.74
C ALA A 104 16.96 4.35 10.91
N GLU A 105 16.44 4.50 12.13
CA GLU A 105 14.99 4.43 12.39
C GLU A 105 14.25 5.50 11.59
N MET A 106 14.73 6.75 11.59
CA MET A 106 14.13 7.85 10.86
C MET A 106 14.11 7.63 9.34
N ILE A 107 15.21 7.07 8.79
CA ILE A 107 15.29 6.71 7.36
C ILE A 107 14.19 5.70 7.02
N VAL A 108 14.08 4.63 7.80
CA VAL A 108 13.10 3.57 7.50
C VAL A 108 11.68 4.02 7.76
N GLU A 109 11.44 4.87 8.76
CA GLU A 109 10.14 5.46 9.00
C GLU A 109 9.65 6.27 7.79
N GLU A 110 10.51 7.12 7.20
CA GLU A 110 10.16 7.86 5.98
C GLU A 110 9.85 6.96 4.79
N VAL A 111 10.58 5.85 4.64
CA VAL A 111 10.30 4.86 3.59
C VAL A 111 8.93 4.24 3.80
N LEU A 112 8.66 3.75 5.02
CA LEU A 112 7.40 3.07 5.35
C LEU A 112 6.19 4.00 5.24
N GLN A 113 6.33 5.28 5.62
CA GLN A 113 5.25 6.26 5.48
C GLN A 113 4.93 6.58 4.02
N ARG A 114 5.95 6.64 3.16
CA ARG A 114 5.77 7.05 1.76
C ARG A 114 5.48 5.88 0.80
N GLY A 115 5.85 4.65 1.15
CA GLY A 115 5.75 3.46 0.29
C GLY A 115 6.95 3.39 -0.67
N CYS A 116 6.73 3.73 -1.93
CA CYS A 116 7.82 3.83 -2.91
C CYS A 116 8.45 5.23 -2.97
N VAL A 117 9.77 5.33 -2.75
CA VAL A 117 10.56 6.57 -2.88
C VAL A 117 11.94 6.27 -3.45
N THR A 118 12.45 7.15 -4.30
CA THR A 118 13.84 7.07 -4.78
C THR A 118 14.83 7.48 -3.70
N ALA A 119 16.00 6.84 -3.65
CA ALA A 119 17.03 7.13 -2.65
C ALA A 119 17.38 8.63 -2.57
N THR A 120 17.49 9.31 -3.72
CA THR A 120 17.78 10.75 -3.78
C THR A 120 16.69 11.59 -3.11
N ASN A 121 15.42 11.32 -3.38
CA ASN A 121 14.31 12.07 -2.78
C ASN A 121 14.20 11.82 -1.28
N LEU A 122 14.50 10.59 -0.85
CA LEU A 122 14.53 10.19 0.55
C LEU A 122 15.60 11.02 1.30
N LEU A 123 16.84 11.02 0.81
CA LEU A 123 17.95 11.78 1.41
C LEU A 123 17.66 13.29 1.48
N VAL A 124 17.13 13.88 0.40
CA VAL A 124 16.78 15.32 0.39
C VAL A 124 15.69 15.64 1.41
N THR A 125 14.68 14.76 1.53
CA THR A 125 13.60 14.95 2.51
C THR A 125 14.13 14.88 3.94
N LEU A 126 14.95 13.87 4.24
CA LEU A 126 15.55 13.72 5.56
C LEU A 126 16.46 14.88 5.91
N ALA A 127 17.29 15.32 4.97
CA ALA A 127 18.17 16.47 5.17
C ALA A 127 17.38 17.75 5.50
N ARG A 128 16.17 17.90 4.95
CA ARG A 128 15.26 19.01 5.31
C ARG A 128 14.70 18.84 6.72
N LYS A 129 14.17 17.66 7.05
CA LYS A 129 13.61 17.37 8.40
C LYS A 129 14.65 17.54 9.51
N TYR A 130 15.86 17.01 9.31
CA TYR A 130 16.95 17.09 10.28
C TYR A 130 17.45 18.53 10.48
N LYS A 131 17.23 19.42 9.51
CA LYS A 131 17.58 20.84 9.60
C LYS A 131 16.55 21.65 10.38
N ASP A 132 15.27 21.26 10.32
CA ASP A 132 14.19 21.85 11.13
C ASP A 132 14.28 21.42 12.60
N ASP A 133 14.67 20.18 12.90
CA ASP A 133 14.80 19.68 14.30
C ASP A 133 15.95 20.34 15.09
N ARG A 134 16.81 21.15 14.46
CA ARG A 134 17.94 21.86 15.09
C ARG A 134 17.71 23.36 15.30
N VAL A 135 16.56 23.89 14.87
CA VAL A 135 16.16 25.30 15.08
C VAL A 135 15.23 25.39 16.28
#